data_AF-A0AAU5ZKA3-F1
#
_entry.id   AF-A0AAU5ZKA3-F1
#
_cell.length_a   1.000
_cell.length_b   1.000
_cell.length_c   1.000
_cell.angle_alpha   90.00
_cell.angle_beta   90.00
_cell.angle_gamma   90.00
#
_symmetry.space_group_name_H-M   'P 1'
#
loop_
_entity.id
_entity.type
_entity.pdbx_description
1 polymer ?
#
loop_
_entity_poly.entity_id
_entity_poly.type
_entity_poly.pdbx_seq_one_letter_code
_entity_poly.pdbx_strand_id
1 'polypeptide(L)'
;MDWIGGAGLAVAVFALVIQWHSNRRALEAQATESREGRQHAEKLALAEHESALAMAREERLWTRRADLYTRMLEAVRSRVEDPGAVKSERPEDDSNLTSLAAEAYVLASSEVQDDFNRFVYDNVDREDQVDIWAELQIAVKRELGIPRD
;
A
#
# COMPACT_ATOMS: atom_id res chain seq x y z
N MET A 1 36.85 -75.60 25.04
CA MET A 1 35.51 -75.36 24.45
C MET A 1 35.25 -73.88 24.55
N ASP A 2 35.73 -73.11 23.57
CA ASP A 2 35.59 -71.66 23.50
C ASP A 2 34.31 -71.29 22.76
N TRP A 3 33.18 -71.24 23.47
CA TRP A 3 31.89 -70.80 22.93
C TRP A 3 31.42 -69.45 23.49
N ILE A 4 32.16 -68.86 24.44
CA ILE A 4 31.76 -67.63 25.13
C ILE A 4 32.19 -66.36 24.34
N GLY A 5 33.25 -66.44 23.53
CA GLY A 5 33.75 -65.30 22.75
C GLY A 5 32.86 -64.86 21.58
N GLY A 6 32.09 -65.78 20.98
CA GLY A 6 31.24 -65.49 19.81
C GLY A 6 29.96 -64.71 20.14
N ALA A 7 29.35 -64.99 21.30
CA ALA A 7 28.11 -64.33 21.72
C ALA A 7 28.31 -62.85 22.06
N GLY A 8 29.41 -62.50 22.75
CA GLY A 8 29.73 -61.11 23.10
C GLY A 8 30.03 -60.24 21.87
N LEU A 9 30.69 -60.81 20.86
CA LEU A 9 31.01 -60.11 19.61
C LEU A 9 29.77 -59.87 18.76
N ALA A 10 28.84 -60.84 18.71
CA ALA A 10 27.55 -60.67 18.03
C ALA A 10 26.68 -59.58 18.66
N VAL A 11 26.61 -59.51 20.00
CA VAL A 11 25.86 -58.47 20.72
C VAL A 11 26.47 -57.08 20.48
N ALA A 12 27.79 -56.97 20.47
CA ALA A 12 28.48 -55.70 20.21
C ALA A 12 28.20 -55.18 18.79
N VAL A 13 28.25 -56.06 17.78
CA VAL A 13 27.93 -55.69 16.39
C VAL A 13 26.46 -55.30 16.26
N PHE A 14 25.55 -56.04 16.89
CA PHE A 14 24.12 -55.74 16.86
C PHE A 14 23.79 -54.38 17.51
N ALA A 15 24.42 -54.08 18.66
CA ALA A 15 24.30 -52.77 19.31
C ALA A 15 24.81 -51.63 18.41
N LEU A 16 25.93 -51.84 17.72
CA LEU A 16 26.53 -50.85 16.82
C LEU A 16 25.66 -50.58 15.59
N VAL A 17 25.02 -51.62 15.04
CA VAL A 17 24.07 -51.50 13.92
C VAL A 17 22.82 -50.71 14.35
N ILE A 18 22.28 -50.99 15.54
CA ILE A 18 21.14 -50.25 16.08
C ILE A 18 21.50 -48.78 16.29
N GLN A 19 22.68 -48.51 16.87
CA GLN A 19 23.16 -47.15 17.14
C GLN A 19 23.46 -46.37 15.86
N TRP A 20 23.95 -47.04 14.80
CA TRP A 20 24.11 -46.43 13.48
C TRP A 20 22.75 -46.08 12.85
N HIS A 21 21.76 -46.97 12.97
CA HIS A 21 20.42 -46.73 12.45
C HIS A 21 19.69 -45.60 13.18
N SER A 22 19.82 -45.51 14.51
CA SER A 22 19.20 -44.43 15.28
C SER A 22 19.85 -43.08 14.98
N ASN A 23 21.18 -43.01 14.90
CA ASN A 23 21.90 -41.80 14.49
C ASN A 23 21.51 -41.35 13.08
N ARG A 24 21.39 -42.28 12.14
CA ARG A 24 20.96 -41.97 10.78
C ARG A 24 19.55 -41.36 10.74
N ARG A 25 18.60 -41.93 11.48
CA ARG A 25 17.23 -41.39 11.57
C ARG A 25 17.19 -40.02 12.24
N ALA A 26 18.01 -39.79 13.27
CA ALA A 26 18.11 -38.50 13.92
C ALA A 26 18.66 -37.42 12.96
N LEU A 27 19.68 -37.75 12.17
CA LEU A 27 20.24 -36.85 11.15
C LEU A 27 19.24 -36.58 10.01
N GLU A 28 18.49 -37.58 9.57
CA GLU A 28 17.43 -37.42 8.57
C GLU A 28 16.30 -36.51 9.07
N ALA A 29 15.87 -36.68 10.34
CA ALA A 29 14.85 -35.83 10.97
C ALA A 29 15.33 -34.37 11.13
N GLN A 30 16.58 -34.16 11.52
CA GLN A 30 17.16 -32.81 11.64
C GLN A 30 17.32 -32.14 10.27
N ALA A 31 17.62 -32.92 9.23
CA ALA A 31 17.70 -32.42 7.86
C ALA A 31 16.32 -32.04 7.30
N THR A 32 15.26 -32.78 7.63
CA THR A 32 13.88 -32.43 7.24
C THR A 32 13.40 -31.18 7.97
N GLU A 33 13.61 -31.10 9.29
CA GLU A 33 13.24 -29.92 10.09
C GLU A 33 13.96 -28.65 9.60
N SER A 34 15.26 -28.76 9.26
CA SER A 34 16.02 -27.65 8.68
C SER A 34 15.51 -27.21 7.30
N ARG A 35 14.96 -28.14 6.48
CA ARG A 35 14.37 -27.83 5.18
C ARG A 35 13.00 -27.18 5.34
N GLU A 36 12.17 -27.72 6.22
CA GLU A 36 10.84 -27.18 6.52
C GLU A 36 10.94 -25.77 7.13
N GLY A 37 11.89 -25.56 8.04
CA GLY A 37 12.21 -24.25 8.60
C GLY A 37 12.67 -23.25 7.54
N ARG A 38 13.52 -23.67 6.60
CA ARG A 38 13.93 -22.83 5.46
C ARG A 38 12.77 -22.49 4.54
N GLN A 39 11.93 -23.47 4.19
CA GLN A 39 10.75 -23.23 3.35
C GLN A 39 9.72 -22.31 4.02
N HIS A 40 9.54 -22.41 5.34
CA HIS A 40 8.68 -21.49 6.09
C HIS A 40 9.27 -20.07 6.11
N ALA A 41 10.58 -19.93 6.35
CA ALA A 41 11.25 -18.64 6.31
C ALA A 41 11.16 -17.97 4.92
N GLU A 42 11.33 -18.75 3.84
CA GLU A 42 11.17 -18.26 2.47
C GLU A 42 9.74 -17.81 2.18
N LYS A 43 8.73 -18.57 2.61
CA LYS A 43 7.32 -18.19 2.44
C LYS A 43 6.97 -16.91 3.22
N LEU A 44 7.47 -16.79 4.45
CA LEU A 44 7.26 -15.61 5.27
C LEU A 44 7.91 -14.37 4.62
N ALA A 45 9.16 -14.49 4.18
CA ALA A 45 9.89 -13.40 3.52
C ALA A 45 9.18 -12.93 2.23
N LEU A 46 8.62 -13.85 1.44
CA LEU A 46 7.82 -13.51 0.27
C LEU A 46 6.56 -12.73 0.65
N ALA A 47 5.81 -13.21 1.64
CA ALA A 47 4.59 -12.54 2.10
C ALA A 47 4.88 -11.14 2.68
N GLU A 48 5.95 -11.01 3.48
CA GLU A 48 6.41 -9.70 3.99
C GLU A 48 6.79 -8.76 2.85
N HIS A 49 7.52 -9.25 1.84
CA HIS A 49 7.88 -8.44 0.68
C HIS A 49 6.65 -7.97 -0.10
N GLU A 50 5.67 -8.85 -0.34
CA GLU A 50 4.42 -8.50 -1.00
C GLU A 50 3.62 -7.45 -0.21
N SER A 51 3.53 -7.59 1.11
CA SER A 51 2.87 -6.60 1.96
C SER A 51 3.57 -5.24 1.94
N ALA A 52 4.91 -5.23 1.97
CA ALA A 52 5.69 -4.00 1.91
C ALA A 52 5.51 -3.29 0.56
N LEU A 53 5.44 -4.06 -0.53
CA LEU A 53 5.14 -3.52 -1.85
C LEU A 53 3.71 -2.97 -1.95
N ALA A 54 2.73 -3.63 -1.32
CA ALA A 54 1.35 -3.13 -1.26
C ALA A 54 1.27 -1.81 -0.50
N MET A 55 1.85 -1.74 0.69
CA MET A 55 1.94 -0.50 1.49
C MET A 55 2.64 0.62 0.71
N ALA A 56 3.76 0.33 0.04
CA ALA A 56 4.47 1.32 -0.76
C ALA A 56 3.66 1.83 -1.97
N ARG A 57 2.76 1.01 -2.53
CA ARG A 57 1.86 1.44 -3.61
C ARG A 57 0.75 2.34 -3.07
N GLU A 58 0.15 1.97 -1.93
CA GLU A 58 -0.88 2.77 -1.26
C GLU A 58 -0.33 4.14 -0.85
N GLU A 59 0.86 4.19 -0.24
CA GLU A 59 1.53 5.43 0.15
C GLU A 59 1.77 6.38 -1.04
N ARG A 60 2.19 5.82 -2.18
CA ARG A 60 2.40 6.60 -3.41
C ARG A 60 1.10 7.16 -3.96
N LEU A 61 0.02 6.38 -3.93
CA LEU A 61 -1.30 6.82 -4.37
C LEU A 61 -1.82 7.93 -3.45
N TRP A 62 -1.68 7.74 -2.14
CA TRP A 62 -2.06 8.74 -1.15
C TRP A 62 -1.29 10.05 -1.34
N THR A 63 0.03 9.98 -1.53
CA THR A 63 0.87 11.17 -1.79
C THR A 63 0.44 11.91 -3.05
N ARG A 64 0.17 11.18 -4.15
CA ARG A 64 -0.31 11.78 -5.40
C ARG A 64 -1.68 12.45 -5.25
N ARG A 65 -2.55 11.85 -4.44
CA ARG A 65 -3.87 12.41 -4.13
C ARG A 65 -3.73 13.70 -3.31
N ALA A 66 -2.88 13.70 -2.29
CA ALA A 66 -2.62 14.89 -1.47
C ALA A 66 -2.02 16.05 -2.29
N ASP A 67 -1.08 15.75 -3.20
CA ASP A 67 -0.54 16.73 -4.15
C ASP A 67 -1.63 17.29 -5.08
N LEU A 68 -2.44 16.42 -5.67
CA LEU A 68 -3.57 16.82 -6.51
C LEU A 68 -4.51 17.77 -5.76
N TYR A 69 -4.89 17.43 -4.52
CA TYR A 69 -5.79 18.25 -3.71
C TYR A 69 -5.20 19.62 -3.37
N THR A 70 -3.90 19.69 -3.13
CA THR A 70 -3.20 20.96 -2.93
C THR A 70 -3.29 21.83 -4.18
N ARG A 71 -2.96 21.28 -5.35
CA ARG A 71 -3.05 21.99 -6.64
C ARG A 71 -4.48 22.43 -6.98
N MET A 72 -5.48 21.60 -6.71
CA MET A 72 -6.89 21.93 -6.91
C MET A 72 -7.32 23.10 -6.02
N LEU A 73 -7.04 23.03 -4.72
CA LEU A 73 -7.41 24.08 -3.77
C LEU A 73 -6.70 25.40 -4.07
N GLU A 74 -5.43 25.36 -4.48
CA GLU A 74 -4.69 26.56 -4.90
C GLU A 74 -5.29 27.18 -6.17
N ALA A 75 -5.65 26.36 -7.16
CA ALA A 75 -6.24 26.84 -8.40
C ALA A 75 -7.62 27.48 -8.17
N VAL A 76 -8.46 26.88 -7.32
CA VAL A 76 -9.77 27.43 -6.94
C VAL A 76 -9.58 28.71 -6.12
N ARG A 77 -8.71 28.69 -5.11
CA ARG A 77 -8.40 29.83 -4.26
C ARG A 77 -7.95 31.04 -5.07
N SER A 78 -7.03 30.84 -6.04
CA SER A 78 -6.55 31.93 -6.90
C SER A 78 -7.70 32.61 -7.65
N ARG A 79 -8.74 31.86 -8.02
CA ARG A 79 -9.92 32.39 -8.71
C ARG A 79 -10.87 33.14 -7.78
N VAL A 80 -11.10 32.58 -6.59
CA VAL A 80 -12.05 33.13 -5.62
C VAL A 80 -11.49 34.40 -4.95
N GLU A 81 -10.24 34.33 -4.48
CA GLU A 81 -9.58 35.39 -3.71
C GLU A 81 -8.95 36.48 -4.60
N ASP A 82 -8.42 36.15 -5.78
CA ASP A 82 -7.77 37.10 -6.69
C ASP A 82 -8.27 37.00 -8.15
N PRO A 83 -9.52 37.45 -8.42
CA PRO A 83 -10.11 37.35 -9.75
C PRO A 83 -9.36 38.13 -10.83
N GLY A 84 -8.60 39.16 -10.44
CA GLY A 84 -7.83 40.00 -11.35
C GLY A 84 -6.59 39.30 -11.92
N ALA A 85 -6.13 38.23 -11.26
CA ALA A 85 -4.99 37.42 -11.69
C ALA A 85 -5.39 36.30 -12.67
N VAL A 86 -6.68 36.07 -12.87
CA VAL A 86 -7.20 34.94 -13.65
C VAL A 86 -7.18 35.27 -15.15
N LYS A 87 -6.59 34.37 -15.94
CA LYS A 87 -6.42 34.59 -17.40
C LYS A 87 -7.69 34.38 -18.22
N SER A 88 -8.65 33.59 -17.73
CA SER A 88 -9.90 33.29 -18.43
C SER A 88 -11.13 33.68 -17.62
N GLU A 89 -12.14 34.21 -18.30
CA GLU A 89 -13.38 34.70 -17.68
C GLU A 89 -14.21 33.55 -17.11
N ARG A 90 -14.17 32.36 -17.73
CA ARG A 90 -14.84 31.15 -17.25
C ARG A 90 -13.87 30.09 -16.74
N PRO A 91 -14.23 29.32 -15.70
CA PRO A 91 -13.40 28.23 -15.18
C PRO A 91 -13.09 27.13 -16.21
N GLU A 92 -14.07 26.76 -17.02
CA GLU A 92 -13.94 25.74 -18.09
C GLU A 92 -12.91 26.09 -19.18
N ASP A 93 -12.66 27.37 -19.40
CA ASP A 93 -11.68 27.86 -20.38
C ASP A 93 -10.24 27.80 -19.84
N ASP A 94 -10.06 27.53 -18.55
CA ASP A 94 -8.73 27.38 -17.94
C ASP A 94 -8.21 25.95 -18.14
N SER A 95 -7.16 25.83 -18.96
CA SER A 95 -6.52 24.53 -19.24
C SER A 95 -5.92 23.88 -17.99
N ASN A 96 -5.53 24.65 -16.98
CA ASN A 96 -5.05 24.11 -15.71
C ASN A 96 -6.20 23.47 -14.92
N LEU A 97 -7.35 24.12 -14.82
CA LEU A 97 -8.51 23.58 -14.12
C LEU A 97 -9.07 22.34 -14.81
N THR A 98 -9.18 22.35 -16.13
CA THR A 98 -9.64 21.18 -16.89
C THR A 98 -8.66 20.00 -16.83
N SER A 99 -7.35 20.26 -16.81
CA SER A 99 -6.34 19.22 -16.55
C SER A 99 -6.49 18.62 -15.15
N LEU A 100 -6.68 19.46 -14.12
CA LEU A 100 -6.90 19.01 -12.76
C LEU A 100 -8.21 18.20 -12.62
N ALA A 101 -9.25 18.56 -13.35
CA ALA A 101 -10.52 17.81 -13.38
C ALA A 101 -10.33 16.41 -13.98
N ALA A 102 -9.54 16.31 -15.05
CA ALA A 102 -9.19 15.02 -15.65
C ALA A 102 -8.31 14.16 -14.72
N GLU A 103 -7.38 14.76 -13.98
CA GLU A 103 -6.59 14.06 -12.96
C GLU A 103 -7.47 13.59 -11.79
N ALA A 104 -8.43 14.42 -11.35
CA ALA A 104 -9.38 14.10 -10.29
C ALA A 104 -10.25 12.89 -10.63
N TYR A 105 -10.67 12.74 -11.88
CA TYR A 105 -11.40 11.55 -12.34
C TYR A 105 -10.67 10.23 -12.04
N VAL A 106 -9.33 10.25 -12.01
CA VAL A 106 -8.51 9.04 -11.79
C VAL A 106 -8.12 8.87 -10.32
N LEU A 107 -7.83 9.97 -9.63
CA LEU A 107 -7.15 9.94 -8.33
C LEU A 107 -8.03 10.35 -7.14
N ALA A 108 -9.06 11.16 -7.37
CA ALA A 108 -9.89 11.71 -6.30
C ALA A 108 -11.03 10.75 -5.90
N SER A 109 -11.64 10.99 -4.73
CA SER A 109 -12.94 10.41 -4.43
C SER A 109 -14.04 11.04 -5.29
N SER A 110 -15.18 10.36 -5.41
CA SER A 110 -16.34 10.90 -6.11
C SER A 110 -16.82 12.24 -5.52
N GLU A 111 -16.80 12.40 -4.19
CA GLU A 111 -17.23 13.63 -3.52
C GLU A 111 -16.34 14.82 -3.93
N VAL A 112 -15.01 14.66 -3.84
CA VAL A 112 -14.05 15.72 -4.24
C VAL A 112 -14.10 16.00 -5.74
N GLN A 113 -14.26 14.95 -6.55
CA GLN A 113 -14.39 15.06 -8.00
C GLN A 113 -15.66 15.85 -8.39
N ASP A 114 -16.80 15.53 -7.77
CA ASP A 114 -18.08 16.14 -8.08
C ASP A 114 -18.05 17.63 -7.69
N ASP A 115 -17.59 17.98 -6.49
CA ASP A 115 -17.48 19.38 -6.06
C ASP A 115 -16.52 20.19 -6.95
N PHE A 116 -15.39 19.60 -7.35
CA PHE A 116 -14.47 20.28 -8.27
C PHE A 116 -15.07 20.43 -9.68
N ASN A 117 -15.78 19.43 -10.19
CA ASN A 117 -16.45 19.51 -11.49
C ASN A 117 -17.57 20.55 -11.47
N ARG A 118 -18.32 20.67 -10.38
CA ARG A 118 -19.32 21.74 -10.18
C ARG A 118 -18.65 23.10 -10.31
N PHE A 119 -17.49 23.31 -9.67
CA PHE A 119 -16.73 24.55 -9.80
C PHE A 119 -16.30 24.83 -11.25
N VAL A 120 -15.80 23.82 -11.97
CA VAL A 120 -15.23 24.00 -13.31
C VAL A 120 -16.30 24.15 -14.39
N TYR A 121 -17.40 23.40 -14.32
CA TYR A 121 -18.31 23.20 -15.45
C TYR A 121 -19.74 23.70 -15.24
N ASP A 122 -20.20 23.95 -14.01
CA ASP A 122 -21.60 24.37 -13.79
C ASP A 122 -21.85 25.85 -14.13
N ASN A 123 -20.80 26.59 -14.54
CA ASN A 123 -20.84 28.02 -14.90
C ASN A 123 -21.63 28.86 -13.88
N VAL A 124 -21.30 28.64 -12.60
CA VAL A 124 -21.92 29.26 -11.44
C VAL A 124 -21.43 30.68 -11.20
N ASP A 125 -22.24 31.48 -10.51
CA ASP A 125 -21.86 32.84 -10.14
C ASP A 125 -20.79 32.86 -9.05
N ARG A 126 -20.33 34.06 -8.68
CA ARG A 126 -19.21 34.20 -7.75
C ARG A 126 -19.55 33.78 -6.33
N GLU A 127 -20.80 33.94 -5.89
CA GLU A 127 -21.21 33.57 -4.54
C GLU A 127 -21.26 32.05 -4.43
N ASP A 128 -21.86 31.39 -5.41
CA ASP A 128 -21.88 29.93 -5.54
C ASP A 128 -20.46 29.34 -5.66
N GLN A 129 -19.52 30.02 -6.32
CA GLN A 129 -18.11 29.60 -6.39
C GLN A 129 -17.42 29.58 -5.03
N VAL A 130 -17.75 30.53 -4.14
CA VAL A 130 -17.22 30.57 -2.76
C VAL A 130 -17.76 29.39 -1.96
N ASP A 131 -19.05 29.10 -2.10
CA ASP A 131 -19.70 27.98 -1.41
C ASP A 131 -19.14 26.63 -1.87
N ILE A 132 -18.99 26.43 -3.18
CA ILE A 132 -18.35 25.21 -3.73
C ILE A 132 -16.90 25.09 -3.24
N TRP A 133 -16.15 26.19 -3.15
CA TRP A 133 -14.79 26.17 -2.62
C TRP A 133 -14.74 25.76 -1.14
N ALA A 134 -15.72 26.17 -0.34
CA ALA A 134 -15.84 25.74 1.05
C ALA A 134 -16.20 24.25 1.17
N GLU A 135 -17.15 23.77 0.36
CA GLU A 135 -17.54 22.36 0.27
C GLU A 135 -16.34 21.48 -0.13
N LEU A 136 -15.60 21.89 -1.16
CA LEU A 136 -14.40 21.19 -1.63
C LEU A 136 -13.33 21.08 -0.54
N GLN A 137 -13.07 22.15 0.22
CA GLN A 137 -12.11 22.11 1.34
C GLN A 137 -12.53 21.11 2.42
N ILE A 138 -13.83 21.02 2.70
CA ILE A 138 -14.38 20.08 3.68
C ILE A 138 -14.23 18.64 3.19
N ALA A 139 -14.55 18.38 1.92
CA ALA A 139 -14.41 17.06 1.29
C ALA A 139 -12.95 16.60 1.29
N VAL A 140 -12.02 17.47 0.88
CA VAL A 140 -10.58 17.22 0.89
C VAL A 140 -10.06 16.92 2.30
N LYS A 141 -10.42 17.73 3.30
CA LYS A 141 -10.01 17.50 4.70
C LYS A 141 -10.50 16.14 5.21
N ARG A 142 -11.76 15.80 4.93
CA ARG A 142 -12.35 14.50 5.31
C ARG A 142 -11.58 13.35 4.69
N GLU A 143 -11.27 13.44 3.40
CA GLU A 143 -10.58 12.37 2.70
C GLU A 143 -9.11 12.21 3.12
N LEU A 144 -8.44 13.31 3.45
CA LEU A 144 -7.08 13.28 4.00
C LEU A 144 -7.04 12.89 5.49
N GLY A 145 -8.18 12.67 6.13
CA GLY A 145 -8.26 12.34 7.57
C GLY A 145 -7.87 13.49 8.48
N ILE A 146 -7.92 14.73 8.00
CA ILE A 146 -7.60 15.93 8.77
C ILE A 146 -8.82 16.26 9.65
N PRO A 147 -8.65 16.43 10.99
CA PRO A 147 -9.74 16.79 11.89
C PRO A 147 -10.49 18.06 11.44
N ARG A 148 -11.81 18.08 11.67
CA ARG A 148 -12.63 19.29 11.51
C ARG A 148 -12.40 20.17 12.74
N ASP A 149 -11.52 21.16 12.60
CA ASP A 149 -11.43 22.31 13.51
C ASP A 149 -12.53 23.34 13.19
#